data_AF-A0A1V5XFC0-F1
#
_entry.id   AF-A0A1V5XFC0-F1
#
_cell.length_a   1.000
_cell.length_b   1.000
_cell.length_c   1.000
_cell.angle_alpha   90.00
_cell.angle_beta   90.00
_cell.angle_gamma   90.00
#
_symmetry.space_group_name_H-M   'P 1'
#
loop_
_entity.id
_entity.type
_entity.pdbx_description
1 polymer ?
#
loop_
_entity_poly.entity_id
_entity_poly.type
_entity_poly.pdbx_seq_one_letter_code
_entity_poly.pdbx_strand_id
1 'polypeptide(L)'
;MADIKKKPTKAKETEIIDEVVKDVVVRGRGGINNFGNNKKELVKTEAQRIVASGLLQETLRAYRQPKVNNDIELAERIDKYFEMCAKTGQIPTVEELCLSTGYAESTIWDWETGRRGGFSSDTAEIIKKAKDFLKTFDAKLVISGQLNFLTYCFRAKNYYGMVEKTEVVVTPNNPLGDTSNPEELAQKYKTALPESFVEGEIKK
;
A
#
# COMPACT_ATOMS: atom_id res chain seq x y z
N MET A 1 -44.70 -14.05 38.17
CA MET A 1 -43.86 -14.32 36.98
C MET A 1 -44.39 -13.43 35.87
N ALA A 2 -43.70 -12.51 35.22
CA ALA A 2 -42.35 -12.00 35.34
C ALA A 2 -42.38 -10.54 34.84
N ASP A 3 -41.69 -9.64 35.53
CA ASP A 3 -41.47 -8.26 35.08
C ASP A 3 -40.63 -8.27 33.80
N ILE A 4 -41.24 -7.84 32.69
CA ILE A 4 -40.56 -7.67 31.42
C ILE A 4 -39.70 -6.40 31.52
N LYS A 5 -38.41 -6.59 31.77
CA LYS A 5 -37.38 -5.54 31.67
C LYS A 5 -37.46 -4.90 30.28
N LYS A 6 -37.94 -3.65 30.24
CA LYS A 6 -37.96 -2.81 29.04
C LYS A 6 -36.52 -2.57 28.57
N LYS A 7 -36.16 -3.10 27.41
CA LYS A 7 -34.84 -2.93 26.78
C LYS A 7 -34.62 -1.43 26.52
N PRO A 8 -33.47 -0.85 26.88
CA PRO A 8 -33.24 0.58 26.70
C PRO A 8 -33.27 0.93 25.21
N THR A 9 -33.98 2.01 24.90
CA THR A 9 -34.17 2.58 23.57
C THR A 9 -32.85 3.11 23.01
N LYS A 10 -32.59 2.85 21.72
CA LYS A 10 -31.43 3.28 20.89
C LYS A 10 -30.83 4.66 21.24
N ALA A 11 -31.65 5.64 21.60
CA ALA A 11 -31.22 6.98 21.98
C ALA A 11 -30.20 6.97 23.14
N LYS A 12 -30.42 6.17 24.19
CA LYS A 12 -29.49 6.04 25.33
C LYS A 12 -28.18 5.35 24.95
N GLU A 13 -28.21 4.46 23.97
CA GLU A 13 -27.01 3.76 23.46
C GLU A 13 -26.10 4.74 22.71
N THR A 14 -26.68 5.63 21.90
CA THR A 14 -25.95 6.74 21.23
C THR A 14 -25.32 7.71 22.23
N GLU A 15 -26.02 8.09 23.30
CA GLU A 15 -25.49 9.00 24.33
C GLU A 15 -24.29 8.40 25.08
N ILE A 16 -24.33 7.10 25.38
CA ILE A 16 -23.22 6.38 26.04
C ILE A 16 -21.99 6.29 25.12
N ILE A 17 -22.19 6.12 23.80
CA ILE A 17 -21.08 6.09 22.84
C ILE A 17 -20.43 7.48 22.71
N ASP A 18 -21.22 8.55 22.73
CA ASP A 18 -20.70 9.92 22.64
C ASP A 18 -19.93 10.36 23.91
N GLU A 19 -20.27 9.83 25.09
CA GLU A 19 -19.52 10.08 26.33
C GLU A 19 -18.14 9.43 26.38
N VAL A 20 -17.96 8.26 25.73
CA VAL A 20 -16.70 7.51 25.69
C VAL A 20 -15.67 8.10 24.72
N VAL A 21 -16.08 8.98 23.80
CA VAL A 21 -15.21 9.55 22.74
C VAL A 21 -14.45 10.82 23.18
N LYS A 22 -14.62 11.29 24.41
CA LYS A 22 -14.06 12.59 24.85
C LYS A 22 -12.53 12.70 24.84
N ASP A 23 -11.78 11.59 24.84
CA ASP A 23 -10.31 11.60 24.88
C ASP A 23 -9.62 11.16 23.58
N VAL A 24 -10.31 11.16 22.45
CA VAL A 24 -9.68 10.78 21.17
C VAL A 24 -9.12 12.01 20.46
N VAL A 25 -7.79 12.10 20.38
CA VAL A 25 -7.08 13.09 19.57
C VAL A 25 -7.62 13.01 18.13
N VAL A 26 -8.17 14.12 17.62
CA VAL A 26 -8.86 14.11 16.32
C VAL A 26 -7.89 14.32 15.16
N ARG A 27 -6.84 15.12 15.34
CA ARG A 27 -5.82 15.45 14.32
C ARG A 27 -4.42 15.51 14.94
N GLY A 28 -3.37 15.29 14.14
CA GLY A 28 -1.98 15.23 14.61
C GLY A 28 -1.50 13.79 14.85
N ARG A 29 -0.26 13.57 15.30
CA ARG A 29 0.30 12.21 15.49
C ARG A 29 -0.59 11.39 16.45
N GLY A 30 -1.05 10.22 16.01
CA GLY A 30 -2.00 9.38 16.75
C GLY A 30 -3.47 9.81 16.65
N GLY A 31 -3.76 10.88 15.91
CA GLY A 31 -5.10 11.38 15.72
C GLY A 31 -5.93 10.51 14.77
N ILE A 32 -7.18 10.22 15.15
CA ILE A 32 -8.02 9.32 14.36
C ILE A 32 -8.30 9.89 12.97
N ASN A 33 -8.60 11.19 12.81
CA ASN A 33 -9.03 11.80 11.55
C ASN A 33 -7.91 12.40 10.69
N ASN A 34 -6.66 11.95 10.83
CA ASN A 34 -5.55 12.44 10.01
C ASN A 34 -5.76 12.22 8.51
N PHE A 35 -6.45 11.14 8.14
CA PHE A 35 -6.70 10.76 6.76
C PHE A 35 -8.14 11.06 6.30
N GLY A 36 -8.91 11.82 7.09
CA GLY A 36 -10.21 12.38 6.68
C GLY A 36 -11.36 11.39 6.42
N ASN A 37 -11.17 10.08 6.63
CA ASN A 37 -12.09 9.05 6.16
C ASN A 37 -12.95 8.37 7.26
N ASN A 38 -12.66 8.52 8.54
CA ASN A 38 -13.28 7.64 9.57
C ASN A 38 -14.73 7.97 9.93
N LYS A 39 -15.30 9.04 9.36
CA LYS A 39 -16.70 9.44 9.58
C LYS A 39 -17.50 9.65 8.30
N LYS A 40 -16.91 9.38 7.12
CA LYS A 40 -17.62 9.56 5.85
C LYS A 40 -18.16 8.21 5.39
N GLU A 41 -19.47 8.09 5.42
CA GLU A 41 -20.17 7.04 4.68
C GLU A 41 -19.69 7.05 3.22
N LEU A 42 -19.14 5.91 2.76
CA LEU A 42 -18.42 5.82 1.48
C LEU A 42 -19.34 5.94 0.27
N VAL A 43 -20.63 5.63 0.43
CA VAL A 43 -21.64 5.61 -0.63
C VAL A 43 -22.83 6.46 -0.19
N LYS A 44 -23.02 7.63 -0.82
CA LYS A 44 -24.05 8.61 -0.45
C LYS A 44 -25.05 8.85 -1.57
N THR A 45 -24.56 8.92 -2.80
CA THR A 45 -25.37 9.26 -3.97
C THR A 45 -25.81 8.00 -4.73
N GLU A 46 -26.86 8.12 -5.54
CA GLU A 46 -27.31 7.02 -6.40
C GLU A 46 -26.22 6.62 -7.40
N ALA A 47 -25.52 7.59 -7.99
CA ALA A 47 -24.39 7.32 -8.87
C ALA A 47 -23.30 6.49 -8.18
N GLN A 48 -22.98 6.79 -6.91
CA GLN A 48 -22.01 6.00 -6.13
C GLN A 48 -22.53 4.59 -5.82
N ARG A 49 -23.83 4.43 -5.57
CA ARG A 49 -24.44 3.10 -5.37
C ARG A 49 -24.34 2.25 -6.64
N ILE A 50 -24.63 2.84 -7.80
CA ILE A 50 -24.51 2.15 -9.10
C ILE A 50 -23.07 1.68 -9.33
N VAL A 51 -22.09 2.57 -9.10
CA VAL A 51 -20.66 2.21 -9.22
C VAL A 51 -20.29 1.09 -8.24
N ALA A 52 -20.62 1.22 -6.96
CA ALA A 52 -20.30 0.21 -5.94
C ALA A 52 -20.95 -1.14 -6.26
N SER A 53 -22.19 -1.14 -6.74
CA SER A 53 -22.89 -2.35 -7.17
C SER A 53 -22.21 -3.00 -8.37
N GLY A 54 -21.82 -2.20 -9.39
CA GLY A 54 -21.08 -2.68 -10.56
C GLY A 54 -19.76 -3.36 -10.19
N LEU A 55 -18.93 -2.68 -9.39
CA LEU A 55 -17.64 -3.22 -8.93
C LEU A 55 -17.80 -4.52 -8.12
N LEU A 56 -18.85 -4.60 -7.29
CA LEU A 56 -19.15 -5.82 -6.54
C LEU A 56 -19.59 -6.96 -7.46
N GLN A 57 -20.40 -6.68 -8.50
CA GLN A 57 -20.83 -7.71 -9.46
C GLN A 57 -19.66 -8.24 -10.29
N GLU A 58 -18.76 -7.35 -10.73
CA GLU A 58 -17.50 -7.71 -11.40
C GLU A 58 -16.70 -8.67 -10.52
N THR A 59 -16.45 -8.28 -9.27
CA THR A 59 -15.71 -9.08 -8.29
C THR A 59 -16.40 -10.42 -8.01
N LEU A 60 -17.72 -10.44 -7.85
CA LEU A 60 -18.50 -11.67 -7.61
C LEU A 60 -18.41 -12.64 -8.80
N ARG A 61 -18.36 -12.13 -10.03
CA ARG A 61 -18.19 -12.95 -11.23
C ARG A 61 -16.84 -13.65 -11.24
N ALA A 62 -15.77 -12.97 -10.85
CA ALA A 62 -14.45 -13.57 -10.69
C ALA A 62 -14.41 -14.58 -9.53
N TYR A 63 -14.96 -14.21 -8.37
CA TYR A 63 -15.00 -15.06 -7.17
C TYR A 63 -15.73 -16.39 -7.37
N ARG A 64 -16.81 -16.39 -8.16
CA ARG A 64 -17.62 -17.59 -8.43
C ARG A 64 -17.00 -18.56 -9.43
N GLN A 65 -15.86 -18.21 -10.02
CA GLN A 65 -15.19 -19.07 -10.98
C GLN A 65 -14.68 -20.35 -10.31
N PRO A 66 -14.90 -21.54 -10.92
CA PRO A 66 -14.36 -22.77 -10.39
C PRO A 66 -12.84 -22.80 -10.57
N LYS A 67 -12.18 -23.59 -9.72
CA LYS A 67 -10.75 -23.87 -9.80
C LYS A 67 -10.41 -24.53 -11.14
N VAL A 68 -9.42 -23.94 -11.81
CA VAL A 68 -8.79 -24.56 -12.98
C VAL A 68 -7.92 -25.75 -12.57
N ASN A 69 -7.72 -26.73 -13.46
CA ASN A 69 -7.08 -28.01 -13.09
C ASN A 69 -5.79 -28.32 -13.87
N ASN A 70 -5.47 -27.53 -14.88
CA ASN A 70 -4.29 -27.69 -15.71
C ASN A 70 -3.88 -26.35 -16.33
N ASP A 71 -2.68 -26.31 -16.93
CA ASP A 71 -2.11 -25.09 -17.50
C ASP A 71 -2.88 -24.54 -18.71
N ILE A 72 -3.49 -25.41 -19.52
CA ILE A 72 -4.31 -24.99 -20.65
C ILE A 72 -5.53 -24.23 -20.14
N GLU A 73 -6.27 -24.83 -19.19
CA GLU A 73 -7.43 -24.20 -18.58
C GLU A 73 -7.06 -22.90 -17.84
N LEU A 74 -5.88 -22.86 -17.18
CA LEU A 74 -5.37 -21.66 -16.53
C LEU A 74 -5.14 -20.54 -17.55
N ALA A 75 -4.45 -20.82 -18.65
CA ALA A 75 -4.16 -19.84 -19.70
C ALA A 75 -5.46 -19.33 -20.36
N GLU A 76 -6.38 -20.23 -20.71
CA GLU A 76 -7.69 -19.89 -21.27
C GLU A 76 -8.51 -19.03 -20.31
N ARG A 77 -8.49 -19.34 -19.01
CA ARG A 77 -9.23 -18.56 -18.01
C ARG A 77 -8.71 -17.14 -17.88
N ILE A 78 -7.39 -16.99 -17.86
CA ILE A 78 -6.71 -15.70 -17.81
C ILE A 78 -7.04 -14.86 -19.05
N ASP A 79 -6.96 -15.47 -20.23
CA ASP A 79 -7.26 -14.79 -21.49
C ASP A 79 -8.72 -14.34 -21.55
N LYS A 80 -9.64 -15.23 -21.21
CA LYS A 80 -11.08 -14.92 -21.10
C LYS A 80 -11.36 -13.78 -20.11
N TYR A 81 -10.64 -13.73 -19.00
CA TYR A 81 -10.75 -12.63 -18.04
C TYR A 81 -10.33 -11.29 -18.67
N PHE A 82 -9.17 -11.24 -19.34
CA PHE A 82 -8.73 -10.01 -20.00
C PHE A 82 -9.64 -9.58 -21.15
N GLU A 83 -10.10 -10.52 -21.99
CA GLU A 83 -11.07 -10.21 -23.05
C GLU A 83 -12.36 -9.62 -22.49
N MET A 84 -12.84 -10.20 -21.38
CA MET A 84 -14.05 -9.76 -20.71
C MET A 84 -13.88 -8.35 -20.15
N CYS A 85 -12.75 -8.05 -19.50
CA CYS A 85 -12.43 -6.71 -19.04
C CYS A 85 -12.39 -5.70 -20.21
N ALA A 86 -11.76 -6.08 -21.33
CA ALA A 86 -11.73 -5.25 -22.54
C ALA A 86 -13.13 -5.01 -23.12
N LYS A 87 -14.00 -6.03 -23.14
CA LYS A 87 -15.38 -5.94 -23.64
C LYS A 87 -16.28 -5.06 -22.76
N THR A 88 -16.11 -5.11 -21.44
CA THR A 88 -16.96 -4.35 -20.50
C THR A 88 -16.39 -3.00 -20.10
N GLY A 89 -15.14 -2.70 -20.49
CA GLY A 89 -14.42 -1.49 -20.03
C GLY A 89 -14.00 -1.56 -18.56
N GLN A 90 -13.98 -2.76 -17.97
CA GLN A 90 -13.52 -2.96 -16.60
C GLN A 90 -11.99 -2.86 -16.55
N ILE A 91 -11.47 -2.21 -15.51
CA ILE A 91 -10.03 -2.14 -15.25
C ILE A 91 -9.60 -3.44 -14.57
N PRO A 92 -8.79 -4.32 -15.21
CA PRO A 92 -8.38 -5.57 -14.60
C PRO A 92 -7.37 -5.31 -13.47
N THR A 93 -7.49 -6.10 -12.40
CA THR A 93 -6.57 -6.07 -11.25
C THR A 93 -5.88 -7.43 -11.05
N VAL A 94 -4.78 -7.46 -10.30
CA VAL A 94 -4.03 -8.70 -9.99
C VAL A 94 -4.88 -9.58 -9.07
N GLU A 95 -5.53 -8.94 -8.12
CA GLU A 95 -6.38 -9.54 -7.10
C GLU A 95 -7.55 -10.29 -7.75
N GLU A 96 -8.25 -9.63 -8.67
CA GLU A 96 -9.37 -10.23 -9.39
C GLU A 96 -8.95 -11.24 -10.45
N LEU A 97 -7.80 -11.03 -11.11
CA LEU A 97 -7.17 -12.03 -11.97
C LEU A 97 -6.97 -13.35 -11.20
N CYS A 98 -6.37 -13.28 -10.00
CA CYS A 98 -6.18 -14.47 -9.15
C CYS A 98 -7.52 -15.13 -8.83
N LEU A 99 -8.53 -14.36 -8.40
CA LEU A 99 -9.86 -14.89 -8.12
C LEU A 99 -10.49 -15.60 -9.33
N SER A 100 -10.30 -15.07 -10.55
CA SER A 100 -10.87 -15.65 -11.77
C SER A 100 -10.39 -17.08 -12.07
N THR A 101 -9.23 -17.47 -11.53
CA THR A 101 -8.68 -18.83 -11.63
C THR A 101 -9.32 -19.83 -10.65
N GLY A 102 -10.13 -19.33 -9.70
CA GLY A 102 -10.72 -20.10 -8.60
C GLY A 102 -9.78 -20.32 -7.40
N TYR A 103 -8.58 -19.73 -7.42
CA TYR A 103 -7.60 -19.82 -6.34
C TYR A 103 -7.46 -18.52 -5.57
N ALA A 104 -7.04 -18.62 -4.31
CA ALA A 104 -6.64 -17.47 -3.53
C ALA A 104 -5.31 -16.90 -4.07
N GLU A 105 -5.13 -15.59 -3.94
CA GLU A 105 -3.92 -14.90 -4.40
C GLU A 105 -2.62 -15.51 -3.85
N SER A 106 -2.63 -15.92 -2.58
CA SER A 106 -1.47 -16.59 -1.95
C SER A 106 -1.06 -17.87 -2.68
N THR A 107 -2.02 -18.65 -3.19
CA THR A 107 -1.72 -19.87 -3.95
C THR A 107 -1.09 -19.55 -5.29
N ILE A 108 -1.63 -18.56 -6.00
CA ILE A 108 -1.07 -18.10 -7.28
C ILE A 108 0.35 -17.55 -7.09
N TRP A 109 0.58 -16.81 -6.01
CA TRP A 109 1.90 -16.29 -5.67
C TRP A 109 2.88 -17.40 -5.27
N ASP A 110 2.45 -18.43 -4.55
CA ASP A 110 3.30 -19.59 -4.24
C ASP A 110 3.73 -20.33 -5.51
N TRP A 111 2.83 -20.45 -6.50
CA TRP A 111 3.14 -21.01 -7.81
C TRP A 111 4.11 -20.14 -8.62
N GLU A 112 3.86 -18.83 -8.67
CA GLU A 112 4.71 -17.85 -9.36
C GLU A 112 6.16 -17.85 -8.83
N THR A 113 6.29 -17.87 -7.50
CA THR A 113 7.60 -17.81 -6.80
C THR A 113 8.28 -19.17 -6.68
N GLY A 114 7.59 -20.25 -7.07
CA GLY A 114 8.11 -21.61 -6.96
C GLY A 114 8.15 -22.16 -5.53
N ARG A 115 7.51 -21.50 -4.56
CA ARG A 115 7.37 -22.02 -3.18
C ARG A 115 6.53 -23.29 -3.13
N ARG A 116 5.58 -23.40 -4.06
CA ARG A 116 4.75 -24.59 -4.27
C ARG A 116 4.70 -24.89 -5.76
N GLY A 117 4.78 -26.16 -6.12
CA GLY A 117 4.55 -26.59 -7.50
C GLY A 117 3.12 -26.27 -7.97
N GLY A 118 3.02 -25.73 -9.18
CA GLY A 118 1.77 -25.55 -9.91
C GLY A 118 1.25 -26.86 -10.49
N PHE A 119 0.60 -26.79 -11.65
CA PHE A 119 0.20 -27.97 -12.43
C PHE A 119 1.40 -28.59 -13.17
N SER A 120 2.31 -27.75 -13.67
CA SER A 120 3.57 -28.15 -14.30
C SER A 120 4.68 -27.09 -14.08
N SER A 121 5.82 -27.25 -14.76
CA SER A 121 6.87 -26.22 -14.84
C SER A 121 6.35 -24.90 -15.43
N ASP A 122 5.37 -24.97 -16.33
CA ASP A 122 4.95 -23.85 -17.16
C ASP A 122 3.92 -22.97 -16.44
N THR A 123 3.28 -23.50 -15.39
CA THR A 123 2.29 -22.77 -14.57
C THR A 123 2.83 -21.42 -14.10
N ALA A 124 4.08 -21.39 -13.63
CA ALA A 124 4.71 -20.17 -13.14
C ALA A 124 4.92 -19.14 -14.26
N GLU A 125 5.28 -19.59 -15.46
CA GLU A 125 5.50 -18.70 -16.61
C GLU A 125 4.19 -18.09 -17.11
N ILE A 126 3.12 -18.88 -17.15
CA ILE A 126 1.77 -18.40 -17.51
C ILE A 126 1.34 -17.27 -16.56
N ILE A 127 1.50 -17.47 -15.25
CA ILE A 127 1.13 -16.48 -14.22
C ILE A 127 1.99 -15.22 -14.35
N LYS A 128 3.31 -15.36 -14.51
CA LYS A 128 4.23 -14.21 -14.68
C LYS A 128 3.86 -13.39 -15.89
N LYS A 129 3.60 -14.03 -17.04
CA LYS A 129 3.17 -13.35 -18.26
C LYS A 129 1.86 -12.58 -18.07
N ALA A 130 0.91 -13.15 -17.34
CA ALA A 130 -0.36 -12.48 -17.02
C ALA A 130 -0.15 -11.26 -16.12
N LYS A 131 0.73 -11.34 -15.12
CA LYS A 131 1.07 -10.19 -14.25
C LYS A 131 1.87 -9.12 -14.98
N ASP A 132 2.76 -9.49 -15.90
CA ASP A 132 3.49 -8.54 -16.75
C ASP A 132 2.54 -7.79 -17.71
N PHE A 133 1.47 -8.45 -18.18
CA PHE A 133 0.40 -7.76 -18.90
C PHE A 133 -0.25 -6.68 -18.04
N LEU A 134 -0.64 -7.00 -16.80
CA LEU A 134 -1.23 -6.04 -15.86
C LEU A 134 -0.29 -4.89 -15.52
N LYS A 135 0.99 -5.19 -15.27
CA LYS A 135 2.05 -4.19 -15.07
C LYS A 135 2.15 -3.22 -16.24
N THR A 136 2.12 -3.75 -17.46
CA THR A 136 2.15 -2.94 -18.68
C THR A 136 0.88 -2.11 -18.84
N PHE A 137 -0.28 -2.65 -18.47
CA PHE A 137 -1.55 -1.93 -18.52
C PHE A 137 -1.61 -0.79 -17.49
N ASP A 138 -1.20 -1.03 -16.24
CA ASP A 138 -1.08 -0.01 -15.20
C ASP A 138 -0.14 1.12 -15.64
N ALA A 139 0.99 0.79 -16.30
CA ALA A 139 1.91 1.77 -16.86
C ALA A 139 1.23 2.64 -17.94
N LYS A 140 0.39 2.06 -18.80
CA LYS A 140 -0.40 2.81 -19.80
C LYS A 140 -1.44 3.72 -19.13
N LEU A 141 -2.11 3.26 -18.08
CA LEU A 141 -3.09 4.06 -17.35
C LEU A 141 -2.44 5.27 -16.68
N VAL A 142 -1.27 5.11 -16.07
CA VAL A 142 -0.58 6.25 -15.42
C VAL A 142 -0.03 7.24 -16.45
N ILE A 143 0.55 6.77 -17.56
CA ILE A 143 1.08 7.65 -18.63
C ILE A 143 -0.05 8.42 -19.32
N SER A 144 -1.25 7.83 -19.45
CA SER A 144 -2.43 8.49 -20.02
C SER A 144 -3.22 9.36 -19.02
N GLY A 145 -2.76 9.45 -17.76
CA GLY A 145 -3.40 10.24 -16.70
C GLY A 145 -4.67 9.62 -16.12
N GLN A 146 -5.01 8.38 -16.49
CA GLN A 146 -6.19 7.67 -15.98
C GLN A 146 -5.95 7.01 -14.61
N LEU A 147 -4.70 6.77 -14.25
CA LEU A 147 -4.30 6.26 -12.93
C LEU A 147 -3.46 7.29 -12.19
N ASN A 148 -3.79 7.54 -10.92
CA ASN A 148 -3.02 8.43 -10.08
C ASN A 148 -1.59 7.88 -9.86
N PHE A 149 -0.58 8.74 -9.99
CA PHE A 149 0.82 8.37 -9.83
C PHE A 149 1.12 7.70 -8.48
N LEU A 150 0.59 8.23 -7.38
CA LEU A 150 0.83 7.66 -6.05
C LEU A 150 0.24 6.25 -5.94
N THR A 151 -0.97 6.04 -6.48
CA THR A 151 -1.60 4.71 -6.55
C THR A 151 -0.75 3.75 -7.37
N TYR A 152 -0.25 4.18 -8.52
CA TYR A 152 0.67 3.39 -9.34
C TYR A 152 1.93 3.00 -8.57
N CYS A 153 2.59 3.94 -7.89
CA CYS A 153 3.79 3.65 -7.09
C CYS A 153 3.53 2.59 -6.01
N PHE A 154 2.40 2.67 -5.30
CA PHE A 154 2.04 1.65 -4.31
C PHE A 154 1.80 0.29 -4.95
N ARG A 155 1.03 0.22 -6.04
CA ARG A 155 0.77 -1.04 -6.74
C ARG A 155 2.06 -1.64 -7.30
N ALA A 156 2.91 -0.82 -7.91
CA ALA A 156 4.16 -1.26 -8.50
C ALA A 156 5.15 -1.83 -7.47
N LYS A 157 5.20 -1.24 -6.27
CA LYS A 157 5.99 -1.77 -5.15
C LYS A 157 5.45 -3.11 -4.63
N ASN A 158 4.14 -3.21 -4.44
CA ASN A 158 3.52 -4.39 -3.82
C ASN A 158 3.40 -5.58 -4.77
N TYR A 159 3.01 -5.37 -6.02
CA TYR A 159 2.70 -6.45 -6.96
C TYR A 159 3.79 -6.72 -7.99
N TYR A 160 4.58 -5.70 -8.35
CA TYR A 160 5.58 -5.82 -9.43
C TYR A 160 7.02 -5.79 -8.92
N GLY A 161 7.22 -5.77 -7.60
CA GLY A 161 8.54 -5.78 -6.97
C GLY A 161 9.41 -4.57 -7.31
N MET A 162 8.82 -3.46 -7.77
CA MET A 162 9.58 -2.26 -8.06
C MET A 162 10.09 -1.63 -6.77
N VAL A 163 11.35 -1.17 -6.79
CA VAL A 163 11.98 -0.51 -5.65
C VAL A 163 12.30 0.92 -6.05
N GLU A 164 11.94 1.86 -5.17
CA GLU A 164 12.37 3.25 -5.29
C GLU A 164 13.83 3.33 -4.82
N LYS A 165 14.72 3.78 -5.71
CA LYS A 165 16.14 3.98 -5.40
C LYS A 165 16.38 5.46 -5.13
N THR A 166 16.88 5.75 -3.92
CA THR A 166 17.32 7.09 -3.54
C THR A 166 18.81 7.04 -3.23
N GLU A 167 19.61 7.77 -4.01
CA GLU A 167 21.04 7.94 -3.74
C GLU A 167 21.23 9.16 -2.85
N VAL A 168 21.76 8.94 -1.63
CA VAL A 168 22.18 10.03 -0.75
C VAL A 168 23.69 10.16 -0.88
N VAL A 169 24.14 11.19 -1.57
CA VAL A 169 25.57 11.56 -1.57
C VAL A 169 25.87 12.19 -0.22
N VAL A 170 26.40 11.39 0.69
CA VAL A 170 26.98 11.91 1.93
C VAL A 170 28.30 12.55 1.55
N THR A 171 28.30 13.86 1.27
CA THR A 171 29.56 14.62 1.28
C THR A 171 30.11 14.55 2.70
N PRO A 172 31.28 13.93 2.93
CA PRO A 172 31.90 13.98 4.24
C PRO A 172 32.20 15.44 4.53
N ASN A 173 31.46 16.04 5.47
CA ASN A 173 31.87 17.31 6.05
C ASN A 173 33.23 17.04 6.70
N ASN A 174 34.31 17.53 6.09
CA ASN A 174 35.60 17.55 6.77
C ASN A 174 35.39 18.38 8.05
N PRO A 175 35.48 17.80 9.26
CA PRO A 175 35.32 18.58 10.49
C PRO A 175 36.38 19.69 10.60
N LEU A 176 37.44 19.58 9.81
CA LEU A 176 38.53 20.56 9.71
C LEU A 176 38.32 21.60 8.58
N GLY A 177 37.30 21.48 7.73
CA GLY A 177 37.14 22.34 6.53
C GLY A 177 38.28 22.16 5.51
N ASP A 178 38.40 23.05 4.52
CA ASP A 178 39.51 23.04 3.54
C ASP A 178 40.85 23.57 4.09
N THR A 179 40.91 23.94 5.37
CA THR A 179 42.10 24.56 5.97
C THR A 179 43.17 23.50 6.24
N SER A 180 44.21 23.52 5.39
CA SER A 180 45.42 22.70 5.55
C SER A 180 46.42 23.29 6.56
N ASN A 181 46.14 24.48 7.12
CA ASN A 181 47.08 25.22 7.98
C ASN A 181 46.74 25.04 9.49
N PRO A 182 47.65 24.47 10.30
CA PRO A 182 47.42 24.20 11.73
C PRO A 182 47.10 25.44 12.59
N GLU A 183 47.61 26.61 12.23
CA GLU A 183 47.46 27.83 13.04
C GLU A 183 46.05 28.41 13.00
N GLU A 184 45.41 28.41 11.83
CA GLU A 184 44.04 28.87 11.64
C GLU A 184 43.04 27.95 12.34
N LEU A 185 43.34 26.65 12.37
CA LEU A 185 42.55 25.65 13.06
C LEU A 185 42.55 25.91 14.58
N ALA A 186 43.72 26.18 15.16
CA ALA A 186 43.87 26.45 16.59
C ALA A 186 43.10 27.70 17.05
N GLN A 187 43.05 28.76 16.23
CA GLN A 187 42.27 29.96 16.56
C GLN A 187 40.77 29.68 16.61
N LYS A 188 40.24 28.91 15.65
CA LYS A 188 38.82 28.56 15.59
C LYS A 188 38.37 27.76 16.82
N TYR A 189 39.20 26.83 17.31
CA TYR A 189 38.91 26.07 18.53
C TYR A 189 39.04 26.89 19.81
N LYS A 190 39.95 27.89 19.86
CA LYS A 190 40.05 28.82 21.00
C LYS A 190 38.77 29.63 21.20
N THR A 191 38.10 30.03 20.13
CA THR A 191 36.84 30.80 20.21
C THR A 191 35.63 29.91 20.55
N ALA A 192 35.70 28.61 20.28
CA ALA A 192 34.60 27.67 20.48
C ALA A 192 34.58 26.99 21.86
N LEU A 193 35.67 27.09 22.63
CA LEU A 193 35.78 26.50 23.97
C LEU A 193 35.39 27.54 25.04
N PRO A 194 34.50 27.20 26.00
CA PRO A 194 34.21 28.09 27.12
C PRO A 194 35.44 28.26 28.02
N GLU A 195 35.65 29.48 28.55
CA GLU A 195 36.85 29.91 29.27
C GLU A 195 37.25 29.03 30.47
N SER A 196 36.33 28.21 31.00
CA SER A 196 36.53 27.36 32.18
C SER A 196 37.51 26.19 31.99
N PHE A 197 38.06 25.97 30.79
CA PHE A 197 39.03 24.90 30.52
C PHE A 197 40.47 25.39 30.29
N VAL A 198 40.74 26.69 30.37
CA VAL A 198 42.07 27.25 30.06
C VAL A 198 43.02 27.25 31.27
N GLU A 199 42.50 27.15 32.50
CA GLU A 199 43.34 27.15 33.73
C GLU A 199 43.55 25.75 34.29
N GLY A 200 44.27 24.92 33.55
CA GLY A 200 44.94 23.74 34.09
C GLY A 200 46.45 23.95 34.04
N GLU A 201 47.03 24.53 35.09
CA GLU A 201 48.48 24.67 35.24
C GLU A 201 49.18 23.31 35.07
N ILE A 202 49.97 23.14 34.01
CA ILE A 202 50.97 22.07 33.95
C ILE A 202 52.15 22.53 34.81
N LYS A 203 52.13 22.17 36.10
CA LYS A 203 53.35 22.19 36.92
C LYS A 203 54.22 21.01 36.50
N LYS A 204 55.44 21.34 36.05
CA LYS A 204 56.52 20.37 35.78
C LYS A 204 56.89 19.58 37.02
#